data_AF-A0A1R2BKX4-F1
#
_entry.id   AF-A0A1R2BKX4-F1
#
_cell.length_a   1.000
_cell.length_b   1.000
_cell.length_c   1.000
_cell.angle_alpha   90.00
_cell.angle_beta   90.00
_cell.angle_gamma   90.00
#
_symmetry.space_group_name_H-M   'P 1'
#
loop_
_entity.id
_entity.type
_entity.pdbx_description
1 polymer ?
#
loop_
_entity_poly.entity_id
_entity_poly.type
_entity_poly.pdbx_seq_one_letter_code
_entity_poly.pdbx_strand_id
1 'polypeptide(L)'
;MAFGIVPRIRDKVLNSYNWHPWIRKRMLADNGWFTVFHWCPWFKWAIVIANFKDMAVPAQNISAPQQLAVSLTGFVWSRYATQIYPFSANLLAVNFFMGISGLVQIIRKVLYYQENGKWD
;
A
#
# COMPACT_ATOMS: atom_id res chain seq x y z
N MET A 1 17.95 21.56 17.36
CA MET A 1 18.66 20.93 16.22
C MET A 1 18.02 19.56 15.98
N ALA A 2 17.42 19.32 14.81
CA ALA A 2 16.86 18.00 14.51
C ALA A 2 18.01 17.00 14.31
N PHE A 3 18.06 15.96 15.14
CA PHE A 3 19.04 14.89 15.01
C PHE A 3 18.61 13.95 13.87
N GLY A 4 19.44 13.76 12.85
CA GLY A 4 19.18 12.83 11.74
C GLY A 4 19.67 13.33 10.38
N ILE A 5 19.92 12.38 9.47
CA ILE A 5 20.34 12.68 8.08
C ILE A 5 19.17 13.30 7.28
N VAL A 6 17.95 12.79 7.48
CA VAL A 6 16.77 13.20 6.71
C VAL A 6 16.41 14.68 6.92
N PRO A 7 16.34 15.24 8.15
CA PRO A 7 16.12 16.67 8.34
C PRO A 7 17.22 17.53 7.70
N ARG A 8 18.49 17.11 7.76
CA ARG A 8 19.60 17.84 7.12
C ARG A 8 19.48 17.86 5.60
N ILE A 9 19.10 16.75 4.99
CA ILE A 9 18.85 16.70 3.53
C ILE A 9 17.67 17.58 3.20
N ARG A 10 16.55 17.48 3.93
CA ARG A 10 15.36 18.30 3.72
C ARG A 10 15.71 19.78 3.75
N ASP A 11 16.43 20.24 4.76
CA ASP A 11 16.77 21.65 4.93
C ASP A 11 17.75 22.13 3.83
N LYS A 12 18.70 21.28 3.40
CA LYS A 12 19.55 21.57 2.23
C LYS A 12 18.73 21.73 0.95
N VAL A 13 17.80 20.82 0.67
CA VAL A 13 16.96 20.88 -0.54
C VAL A 13 16.02 22.09 -0.48
N LEU A 14 15.41 22.38 0.67
CA LEU A 14 14.54 23.54 0.84
C LEU A 14 15.25 24.88 0.59
N ASN A 15 16.54 24.96 0.93
CA ASN A 15 17.34 26.17 0.77
C ASN A 15 18.07 26.25 -0.58
N SER A 16 18.10 25.18 -1.38
CA SER A 16 18.82 25.17 -2.66
C SER A 16 18.09 25.90 -3.79
N TYR A 17 16.77 26.05 -3.70
CA TYR A 17 15.94 26.65 -4.74
C TYR A 17 14.74 27.37 -4.13
N ASN A 18 14.23 28.42 -4.78
CA ASN A 18 12.99 29.08 -4.39
C ASN A 18 11.78 28.24 -4.82
N TRP A 19 11.54 27.15 -4.09
CA TRP A 19 10.45 26.22 -4.38
C TRP A 19 9.10 26.92 -4.34
N HIS A 20 8.23 26.56 -5.30
CA HIS A 20 6.86 27.03 -5.31
C HIS A 20 6.15 26.70 -3.97
N PRO A 21 5.29 27.58 -3.42
CA PRO A 21 4.70 27.43 -2.08
C PRO A 21 4.07 26.07 -1.78
N TRP A 22 3.41 25.44 -2.77
CA TRP A 22 2.82 24.11 -2.61
C TRP A 22 3.87 23.00 -2.42
N ILE A 23 5.03 23.09 -3.08
CA ILE A 23 6.14 22.11 -2.96
C ILE A 23 6.73 22.23 -1.56
N ARG A 24 7.01 23.46 -1.14
CA ARG A 24 7.52 23.75 0.20
C ARG A 24 6.57 23.23 1.28
N LYS A 25 5.26 23.46 1.11
CA LYS A 25 4.22 22.90 2.00
C LYS A 25 4.26 21.37 2.01
N ARG A 26 4.40 20.72 0.85
CA ARG A 26 4.44 19.24 0.75
C ARG A 26 5.70 18.63 1.36
N MET A 27 6.84 19.29 1.28
CA MET A 27 8.11 18.84 1.87
C MET A 27 8.15 19.01 3.39
N LEU A 28 7.47 20.05 3.91
CA LEU A 28 7.39 20.36 5.34
C LEU A 28 6.26 19.63 6.07
N ALA A 29 5.25 19.13 5.37
CA ALA A 29 4.13 18.41 5.98
C ALA A 29 4.58 17.15 6.76
N ASP A 30 3.82 16.75 7.77
CA ASP A 30 4.13 15.57 8.60
C ASP A 30 4.03 14.24 7.82
N ASN A 31 3.14 14.19 6.81
CA ASN A 31 3.09 13.11 5.80
C ASN A 31 3.88 13.47 4.53
N GLY A 32 4.92 14.31 4.72
CA GLY A 32 5.83 14.92 3.76
C GLY A 32 6.65 13.95 2.90
N TRP A 33 7.22 14.43 1.80
CA TRP A 33 8.17 13.63 1.00
C TRP A 33 9.45 13.24 1.75
N PHE A 34 9.76 13.93 2.86
CA PHE A 34 10.89 13.58 3.74
C PHE A 34 10.46 12.74 4.95
N THR A 35 9.27 12.12 4.92
CA THR A 35 8.78 11.32 6.04
C THR A 35 8.45 9.88 5.64
N VAL A 36 8.53 8.98 6.63
CA VAL A 36 8.25 7.55 6.49
C VAL A 36 6.79 7.32 6.06
N PHE A 37 5.87 8.17 6.52
CA PHE A 37 4.44 8.13 6.17
C PHE A 37 4.15 8.29 4.67
N HIS A 38 5.09 8.86 3.90
CA HIS A 38 4.97 8.95 2.45
C HIS A 38 5.51 7.71 1.74
N TRP A 39 6.76 7.32 2.04
CA TRP A 39 7.46 6.27 1.29
C TRP A 39 7.04 4.85 1.67
N CYS A 40 6.71 4.57 2.93
CA CYS A 40 6.27 3.23 3.33
C CYS A 40 5.04 2.74 2.55
N PRO A 41 3.97 3.53 2.39
CA PRO A 41 2.86 3.16 1.51
C PRO A 41 3.27 2.91 0.06
N TRP A 42 4.22 3.69 -0.48
CA TRP A 42 4.75 3.49 -1.83
C TRP A 42 5.40 2.12 -2.02
N PHE A 43 6.21 1.67 -1.06
CA PHE A 43 6.79 0.33 -1.13
C PHE A 43 5.73 -0.76 -0.98
N LYS A 44 4.68 -0.53 -0.18
CA LYS A 44 3.60 -1.50 0.01
C LYS A 44 2.80 -1.78 -1.27
N TRP A 45 2.80 -0.87 -2.25
CA TRP A 45 2.17 -1.09 -3.56
C TRP A 45 2.76 -2.27 -4.33
N ALA A 46 3.99 -2.70 -4.02
CA ALA A 46 4.56 -3.92 -4.60
C ALA A 46 3.69 -5.16 -4.35
N ILE A 47 3.02 -5.26 -3.19
CA ILE A 47 2.12 -6.37 -2.87
C ILE A 47 0.90 -6.35 -3.80
N VAL A 48 0.33 -5.16 -4.03
CA VAL A 48 -0.82 -4.99 -4.91
C VAL A 48 -0.44 -5.36 -6.35
N ILE A 49 0.72 -4.91 -6.81
CA ILE A 49 1.24 -5.25 -8.15
C ILE A 49 1.48 -6.77 -8.28
N ALA A 50 2.03 -7.42 -7.24
CA ALA A 50 2.20 -8.86 -7.23
C ALA A 50 0.85 -9.59 -7.36
N ASN A 51 -0.17 -9.18 -6.59
CA ASN A 51 -1.50 -9.76 -6.70
C ASN A 51 -2.14 -9.57 -8.08
N PHE A 52 -1.88 -8.43 -8.74
CA PHE A 52 -2.33 -8.21 -10.12
C PHE A 52 -1.60 -9.14 -11.09
N LYS A 53 -0.29 -9.32 -10.94
CA LYS A 53 0.48 -10.27 -11.77
C LYS A 53 -0.03 -11.71 -11.60
N ASP A 54 -0.37 -12.10 -10.38
CA ASP A 54 -0.94 -13.41 -10.06
C ASP A 54 -2.32 -13.63 -10.70
N MET A 55 -2.96 -12.59 -11.24
CA MET A 55 -4.20 -12.77 -12.01
C MET A 55 -3.97 -13.56 -13.31
N ALA A 56 -2.76 -13.54 -13.87
CA ALA A 56 -2.41 -14.34 -15.04
C ALA A 56 -2.15 -15.82 -14.70
N VAL A 57 -1.97 -16.16 -13.41
CA VAL A 57 -1.71 -17.52 -12.95
C VAL A 57 -3.03 -18.31 -12.93
N PRO A 58 -3.02 -19.60 -13.33
CA PRO A 58 -4.18 -20.47 -13.21
C PRO A 58 -4.71 -20.53 -11.77
N ALA A 59 -6.04 -20.52 -11.60
CA ALA A 59 -6.68 -20.43 -10.29
C ALA A 59 -6.31 -21.60 -9.35
N GLN A 60 -6.06 -22.79 -9.89
CA GLN A 60 -5.59 -23.96 -9.12
C GLN A 60 -4.28 -23.67 -8.36
N ASN A 61 -3.33 -22.95 -8.96
CA ASN A 61 -2.03 -22.67 -8.35
C ASN A 61 -2.09 -21.55 -7.29
N ILE A 62 -3.24 -20.91 -7.10
CA ILE A 62 -3.41 -19.82 -6.13
C ILE A 62 -3.71 -20.40 -4.75
N SER A 63 -2.96 -19.95 -3.74
CA SER A 63 -3.17 -20.29 -2.35
C SER A 63 -4.34 -19.51 -1.75
N ALA A 64 -5.48 -20.19 -1.57
CA ALA A 64 -6.67 -19.64 -0.92
C ALA A 64 -6.42 -19.09 0.51
N PRO A 65 -5.72 -19.79 1.43
CA PRO A 65 -5.48 -19.25 2.77
C PRO A 65 -4.59 -18.01 2.75
N GLN A 66 -3.63 -17.95 1.83
CA GLN A 66 -2.79 -16.75 1.67
C GLN A 66 -3.62 -15.57 1.17
N GLN A 67 -4.46 -15.76 0.16
CA GLN A 67 -5.29 -14.68 -0.37
C GLN A 67 -6.38 -14.24 0.62
N LEU A 68 -6.88 -15.15 1.46
CA LEU A 68 -7.74 -14.81 2.61
C LEU A 68 -7.01 -13.93 3.63
N ALA A 69 -5.79 -14.31 4.01
CA ALA A 69 -4.98 -13.50 4.93
C ALA A 69 -4.70 -12.11 4.35
N VAL A 70 -4.34 -12.02 3.07
CA VAL A 70 -4.08 -10.74 2.38
C VAL A 70 -5.35 -9.87 2.33
N SER A 71 -6.50 -10.47 2.05
CA SER A 71 -7.78 -9.78 1.99
C SER A 71 -8.20 -9.21 3.35
N LEU A 72 -8.19 -10.06 4.37
CA LEU A 72 -8.59 -9.69 5.73
C LEU A 72 -7.66 -8.62 6.31
N THR A 73 -6.35 -8.83 6.19
CA THR A 73 -5.37 -7.84 6.67
C THR A 73 -5.52 -6.53 5.92
N GLY A 74 -5.77 -6.54 4.61
CA GLY A 74 -6.04 -5.34 3.82
C GLY A 74 -7.19 -4.50 4.37
N PHE A 75 -8.34 -5.09 4.67
CA PHE A 75 -9.48 -4.35 5.22
C PHE A 75 -9.27 -3.87 6.65
N VAL A 76 -8.71 -4.72 7.52
CA VAL A 76 -8.39 -4.34 8.91
C VAL A 76 -7.44 -3.16 8.93
N TRP A 77 -6.36 -3.21 8.15
CA TRP A 77 -5.39 -2.10 8.07
C TRP A 77 -5.95 -0.87 7.35
N SER A 78 -6.94 -1.02 6.48
CA SER A 78 -7.65 0.13 5.90
C SER A 78 -8.38 0.92 6.99
N ARG A 79 -9.07 0.22 7.92
CA ARG A 79 -9.73 0.88 9.06
C ARG A 79 -8.72 1.57 9.98
N TYR A 80 -7.57 0.96 10.23
CA TYR A 80 -6.53 1.56 11.07
C TYR A 80 -5.82 2.75 10.40
N ALA A 81 -5.68 2.75 9.08
CA ALA A 81 -5.04 3.85 8.34
C ALA A 81 -5.74 5.20 8.55
N THR A 82 -7.04 5.21 8.86
CA THR A 82 -7.78 6.45 9.17
C THR A 82 -7.56 6.95 10.60
N GLN A 83 -7.01 6.13 11.49
CA GLN A 83 -6.75 6.49 12.90
C GLN A 83 -5.32 6.94 13.15
N ILE A 84 -4.40 6.69 12.21
CA ILE A 84 -3.00 7.04 12.33
C ILE A 84 -2.84 8.55 12.05
N TYR A 85 -2.18 9.26 12.97
CA TYR A 85 -1.74 10.64 12.77
C TYR A 85 -0.24 10.70 12.46
N PRO A 86 0.18 11.43 11.41
CA PRO A 86 -0.63 12.16 10.44
C PRO A 86 -1.36 11.23 9.46
N PHE A 87 -2.57 11.62 9.03
CA PHE A 87 -3.37 10.84 8.08
C PHE A 87 -2.65 10.69 6.73
N SER A 88 -2.64 9.46 6.19
CA SER A 88 -2.07 9.14 4.88
C SER A 88 -3.09 8.44 4.01
N ALA A 89 -3.69 9.17 3.06
CA ALA A 89 -4.62 8.62 2.08
C ALA A 89 -3.98 7.48 1.25
N ASN A 90 -2.67 7.53 0.99
CA ASN A 90 -1.96 6.47 0.28
C ASN A 90 -1.89 5.18 1.11
N LEU A 91 -1.69 5.29 2.44
CA LEU A 91 -1.71 4.14 3.34
C LEU A 91 -3.11 3.49 3.39
N LEU A 92 -4.16 4.30 3.37
CA LEU A 92 -5.53 3.80 3.27
C LEU A 92 -5.74 3.08 1.92
N ALA A 93 -5.40 3.74 0.82
CA ALA A 93 -5.59 3.22 -0.53
C ALA A 93 -4.87 1.88 -0.73
N VAL A 94 -3.58 1.79 -0.39
CA VAL A 94 -2.80 0.57 -0.63
C VAL A 94 -3.35 -0.64 0.14
N ASN A 95 -3.80 -0.44 1.38
CA ASN A 95 -4.42 -1.51 2.16
C ASN A 95 -5.79 -1.92 1.61
N PHE A 96 -6.56 -0.96 1.13
CA PHE A 96 -7.87 -1.20 0.54
C PHE A 96 -7.76 -1.98 -0.78
N PHE A 97 -6.86 -1.56 -1.68
CA PHE A 97 -6.60 -2.27 -2.93
C PHE A 97 -5.98 -3.65 -2.71
N MET A 98 -5.11 -3.80 -1.71
CA MET A 98 -4.59 -5.11 -1.31
C MET A 98 -5.74 -6.03 -0.87
N GLY A 99 -6.68 -5.51 -0.07
CA GLY A 99 -7.90 -6.20 0.33
C GLY A 99 -8.76 -6.67 -0.85
N ILE A 100 -9.05 -5.75 -1.78
CA ILE A 100 -9.84 -6.04 -2.99
C ILE A 100 -9.15 -7.05 -3.90
N SER A 101 -7.86 -6.88 -4.16
CA SER A 101 -7.12 -7.77 -5.07
C SER A 101 -7.09 -9.21 -4.54
N GLY A 102 -6.96 -9.41 -3.23
CA GLY A 102 -7.06 -10.73 -2.62
C GLY A 102 -8.47 -11.33 -2.72
N LEU A 103 -9.52 -10.51 -2.52
CA LEU A 103 -10.91 -10.97 -2.68
C LEU A 103 -11.17 -11.45 -4.11
N VAL A 104 -10.69 -10.72 -5.11
CA VAL A 104 -10.82 -11.13 -6.52
C VAL A 104 -10.18 -12.49 -6.75
N GLN A 105 -9.00 -12.76 -6.17
CA GLN A 105 -8.36 -14.07 -6.31
C GLN A 105 -9.12 -15.20 -5.60
N ILE A 106 -9.70 -14.93 -4.43
CA ILE A 106 -10.57 -15.89 -3.73
C ILE A 106 -11.81 -16.21 -4.58
N ILE A 107 -12.46 -15.20 -5.14
CA ILE A 107 -13.62 -15.38 -6.03
C ILE A 107 -13.23 -16.26 -7.22
N ARG A 108 -12.09 -16.00 -7.86
CA ARG A 108 -11.58 -16.84 -8.97
C ARG A 108 -11.37 -18.29 -8.54
N LYS A 109 -10.80 -18.54 -7.36
CA LYS A 109 -10.60 -19.90 -6.81
C LYS A 109 -11.94 -20.61 -6.54
N VAL A 110 -12.92 -19.90 -5.98
CA VAL A 110 -14.27 -20.44 -5.69
C VAL A 110 -15.01 -20.80 -6.96
N LEU A 111 -14.99 -19.93 -7.97
CA LEU A 111 -15.62 -20.21 -9.27
C LEU A 111 -14.97 -21.43 -9.94
N TYR A 112 -13.64 -21.53 -9.91
CA TYR A 112 -12.91 -22.69 -10.41
C TYR A 112 -13.32 -24.00 -9.70
N TYR A 113 -13.48 -23.97 -8.38
CA TYR A 113 -13.95 -25.12 -7.60
C TYR A 113 -15.37 -25.54 -7.98
N GLN A 114 -16.27 -24.59 -8.21
CA GLN A 114 -17.65 -24.88 -8.61
C GLN A 114 -17.73 -25.55 -9.99
N GLU A 115 -16.89 -25.14 -10.93
CA GLU A 115 -16.86 -25.69 -12.29
C GLU A 115 -16.19 -27.07 -12.35
N ASN A 116 -15.09 -27.27 -11.60
CA ASN A 116 -14.23 -28.45 -11.75
C ASN A 116 -14.33 -29.44 -10.58
N GLY A 117 -15.00 -29.08 -9.49
CA GLY A 117 -15.12 -29.89 -8.26
C GLY A 117 -13.79 -30.13 -7.54
N LYS A 118 -12.70 -29.46 -7.93
CA LYS A 118 -11.35 -29.65 -7.42
C LYS A 118 -10.84 -28.38 -6.76
N TRP A 119 -10.38 -28.50 -5.51
CA TRP A 119 -9.90 -27.38 -4.70
C TRP A 119 -8.38 -27.15 -4.85
N ASP A 120 -7.66 -28.23 -5.17
CA ASP A 120 -6.22 -28.24 -5.35
C ASP A 120 -5.82 -27.71 -6.74
#